data_AF-A0A348PDN7-F1
#
_entry.id   AF-A0A348PDN7-F1
#
_cell.length_a   1.000
_cell.length_b   1.000
_cell.length_c   1.000
_cell.angle_alpha   90.00
_cell.angle_beta   90.00
_cell.angle_gamma   90.00
#
_symmetry.space_group_name_H-M   'P 1'
#
loop_
_entity.id
_entity.type
_entity.pdbx_description
1 polymer ?
#
loop_
_entity_poly.entity_id
_entity_poly.type
_entity_poly.pdbx_seq_one_letter_code
_entity_poly.pdbx_strand_id
1 'polypeptide(L)'
;MSNELQSLVQLALDSGRFQNATVNGSAVRCRAKDASAEAWYVIDKTDGHWSVALETADRWLSESIEGDMLEGRDTAEELVDDELVNLDFPNRCPQVKHYRDDAKVYVFRSRVPLEGIADETAGVATYLLAFEAAFAQLGDMQESAAE
;
A
#
# COMPACT_ATOMS: atom_id res chain seq x y z
N MET A 1 23.25 3.33 2.31
CA MET A 1 21.79 3.19 2.51
C MET A 1 21.24 4.59 2.72
N SER A 2 20.20 4.97 1.98
CA SER A 2 19.60 6.31 2.08
C SER A 2 18.88 6.44 3.42
N ASN A 3 19.10 7.55 4.13
CA ASN A 3 18.50 7.82 5.45
C ASN A 3 16.96 7.77 5.39
N GLU A 4 16.37 8.20 4.28
CA GLU A 4 14.92 8.21 4.02
C GLU A 4 14.29 6.81 4.06
N LEU A 5 14.91 5.80 3.42
CA LEU A 5 14.37 4.43 3.39
C LEU A 5 14.40 3.78 4.78
N GLN A 6 15.40 4.12 5.61
CA GLN A 6 15.46 3.63 6.99
C GLN A 6 14.39 4.30 7.86
N SER A 7 14.15 5.60 7.69
CA SER A 7 13.04 6.30 8.34
C SER A 7 11.69 5.69 7.96
N LEU A 8 11.46 5.39 6.68
CA LEU A 8 10.23 4.73 6.21
C LEU A 8 10.03 3.35 6.84
N VAL A 9 11.10 2.54 6.96
CA VAL A 9 11.03 1.26 7.67
C VAL A 9 10.62 1.47 9.13
N GLN A 10 11.24 2.43 9.82
CA GLN A 10 10.93 2.66 11.23
C GLN A 10 9.48 3.14 11.41
N LEU A 11 9.01 4.08 10.59
CA LEU A 11 7.63 4.55 10.60
C LEU A 11 6.63 3.42 10.32
N ALA A 12 6.94 2.54 9.37
CA ALA A 12 6.12 1.37 9.08
C ALA A 12 6.06 0.40 10.28
N LEU A 13 7.20 0.10 10.92
CA LEU A 13 7.24 -0.77 12.10
C LEU A 13 6.48 -0.16 13.29
N ASP A 14 6.68 1.14 13.55
CA ASP A 14 6.06 1.85 14.66
C ASP A 14 4.53 1.93 14.54
N SER A 15 3.99 1.83 13.31
CA SER A 15 2.54 1.77 13.07
C SER A 15 1.87 0.50 13.58
N GLY A 16 2.62 -0.61 13.72
CA GLY A 16 2.08 -1.93 14.11
C GLY A 16 1.18 -2.62 13.08
N ARG A 17 0.99 -2.04 11.89
CA ARG A 17 0.12 -2.56 10.80
C ARG A 17 0.76 -3.68 9.98
N PHE A 18 2.09 -3.74 9.94
CA PHE A 18 2.83 -4.71 9.14
C PHE A 18 3.44 -5.80 10.02
N GLN A 19 3.57 -7.03 9.49
CA GLN A 19 4.29 -8.11 10.17
C GLN A 19 5.78 -7.80 10.32
N ASN A 20 6.36 -7.17 9.30
CA ASN A 20 7.74 -6.69 9.29
C ASN A 20 7.92 -5.63 8.18
N ALA A 21 8.96 -4.81 8.26
CA ALA A 21 9.37 -3.89 7.20
C ALA A 21 10.89 -3.92 7.02
N THR A 22 11.36 -3.97 5.78
CA THR A 22 12.80 -4.05 5.47
C THR A 22 13.15 -3.26 4.22
N VAL A 23 14.40 -2.80 4.12
CA VAL A 23 14.94 -2.24 2.88
C VAL A 23 15.41 -3.38 1.98
N ASN A 24 14.95 -3.40 0.73
CA ASN A 24 15.43 -4.30 -0.32
C ASN A 24 15.87 -3.46 -1.53
N GLY A 25 17.19 -3.38 -1.74
CA GLY A 25 17.75 -2.52 -2.79
C GLY A 25 17.40 -1.04 -2.56
N SER A 26 16.63 -0.47 -3.49
CA SER A 26 16.13 0.91 -3.45
C SER A 26 14.68 1.04 -2.99
N ALA A 27 14.08 -0.05 -2.48
CA ALA A 27 12.69 -0.09 -2.04
C ALA A 27 12.58 -0.45 -0.55
N VAL A 28 11.48 -0.04 0.07
CA VAL A 28 11.02 -0.58 1.36
C VAL A 28 9.94 -1.60 1.08
N ARG A 29 10.05 -2.79 1.67
CA ARG A 29 9.03 -3.84 1.60
C ARG A 29 8.47 -4.10 2.99
N CYS A 30 7.17 -3.91 3.13
CA CYS A 30 6.39 -4.12 4.34
C CYS A 30 5.49 -5.34 4.14
N ARG A 31 5.62 -6.34 5.02
CA ARG A 31 4.88 -7.59 4.95
C ARG A 31 3.46 -7.37 5.45
N ALA A 32 2.44 -7.68 4.64
CA ALA A 32 1.05 -7.68 5.07
C ALA A 32 0.88 -8.68 6.23
N LYS A 33 0.16 -8.27 7.27
CA LYS A 33 0.16 -8.98 8.56
C LYS A 33 -0.83 -10.14 8.61
N ASP A 34 -2.05 -9.88 8.18
CA ASP A 34 -3.19 -10.77 8.39
C ASP A 34 -3.76 -11.35 7.08
N ALA A 35 -3.02 -11.18 5.98
CA ALA A 35 -3.43 -11.67 4.66
C ALA A 35 -3.34 -13.21 4.59
N SER A 36 -4.35 -13.83 3.98
CA SER A 36 -4.44 -15.28 3.81
C SER A 36 -3.34 -15.89 2.93
N ALA A 37 -2.69 -15.06 2.09
CA ALA A 37 -1.59 -15.44 1.21
C ALA A 37 -0.47 -14.39 1.22
N GLU A 38 0.62 -14.69 0.49
CA GLU A 38 1.80 -13.82 0.50
C GLU A 38 1.58 -12.46 -0.19
N ALA A 39 1.31 -11.42 0.61
CA ALA A 39 1.23 -10.03 0.16
C ALA A 39 2.28 -9.07 0.78
N TRP A 40 2.70 -8.07 0.00
CA TRP A 40 3.69 -7.07 0.37
C TRP A 40 3.25 -5.67 -0.03
N TYR A 41 3.34 -4.72 0.88
CA TYR A 41 3.28 -3.30 0.57
C TYR A 41 4.69 -2.80 0.26
N VAL A 42 4.87 -2.14 -0.89
CA VAL A 42 6.19 -1.76 -1.41
C VAL A 42 6.23 -0.26 -1.66
N ILE A 43 7.27 0.39 -1.15
CA ILE A 43 7.58 1.79 -1.43
C ILE A 43 8.84 1.83 -2.28
N ASP A 44 8.78 2.49 -3.43
CA ASP A 44 9.94 2.76 -4.26
C ASP A 44 9.94 4.21 -4.79
N LYS A 45 11.13 4.70 -5.13
CA LYS A 45 11.32 6.00 -5.78
C LYS A 45 11.91 5.78 -7.16
N THR A 46 11.15 6.10 -8.19
CA THR A 46 11.55 5.97 -9.61
C THR A 46 11.39 7.32 -10.30
N ASP A 47 12.41 7.76 -11.04
CA ASP A 47 12.44 9.06 -11.74
C ASP A 47 12.09 10.26 -10.83
N GLY A 48 12.52 10.20 -9.57
CA GLY A 48 12.26 11.23 -8.57
C GLY A 48 10.86 11.19 -7.94
N HIS A 49 10.00 10.26 -8.34
CA HIS A 49 8.64 10.12 -7.83
C HIS A 49 8.50 8.89 -6.92
N TRP A 50 7.88 9.08 -5.76
CA TRP A 50 7.53 7.99 -4.86
C TRP A 50 6.27 7.26 -5.33
N SER A 51 6.24 5.95 -5.14
CA SER A 51 5.07 5.11 -5.36
C SER A 51 4.86 4.18 -4.17
N VAL A 52 3.60 3.80 -3.95
CA VAL A 52 3.21 2.71 -3.05
C VAL A 52 2.49 1.65 -3.88
N ALA A 53 2.78 0.38 -3.61
CA ALA A 53 2.11 -0.73 -4.23
C ALA A 53 1.73 -1.82 -3.22
N LEU A 54 0.66 -2.56 -3.50
CA LEU A 54 0.39 -3.88 -2.94
C LEU A 54 0.76 -4.93 -3.99
N GLU A 55 1.59 -5.90 -3.60
CA GLU A 55 2.09 -6.98 -4.45
C GLU A 55 1.71 -8.35 -3.86
N THR A 56 1.17 -9.24 -4.70
CA THR A 56 0.97 -10.66 -4.34
C THR A 56 1.20 -11.56 -5.55
N ALA A 57 1.84 -12.71 -5.35
CA ALA A 57 1.93 -13.74 -6.38
C ALA A 57 0.67 -14.63 -6.42
N ASP A 58 -0.17 -14.55 -5.39
CA ASP A 58 -1.37 -15.34 -5.25
C ASP A 58 -2.52 -14.74 -6.07
N ARG A 59 -3.02 -15.56 -7.00
CA ARG A 59 -4.11 -15.17 -7.89
C ARG A 59 -5.43 -15.01 -7.14
N TRP A 60 -5.73 -15.90 -6.20
CA TRP A 60 -6.99 -15.92 -5.49
C TRP A 60 -7.10 -14.69 -4.58
N LEU A 61 -6.00 -14.32 -3.93
CA LEU A 61 -5.95 -13.09 -3.15
C LEU A 61 -6.24 -11.86 -4.02
N SER A 62 -5.58 -11.73 -5.18
CA SER A 62 -5.88 -10.62 -6.12
C SER A 62 -7.34 -10.62 -6.57
N GLU A 63 -7.87 -11.77 -6.97
CA GLU A 63 -9.26 -11.88 -7.45
C GLU A 63 -10.29 -11.56 -6.34
N SER A 64 -10.01 -11.93 -5.08
CA SER A 64 -10.88 -11.58 -3.95
C SER A 64 -10.94 -10.08 -3.69
N ILE A 65 -9.79 -9.39 -3.76
CA ILE A 65 -9.71 -7.93 -3.61
C ILE A 65 -10.51 -7.23 -4.72
N GLU A 66 -10.36 -7.68 -5.96
CA GLU A 66 -11.14 -7.16 -7.10
C GLU A 66 -12.63 -7.43 -6.96
N GLY A 67 -13.00 -8.61 -6.45
CA GLY A 67 -14.38 -8.99 -6.17
C GLY A 67 -15.05 -8.01 -5.20
N ASP A 68 -14.42 -7.75 -4.07
CA ASP A 68 -14.96 -6.86 -3.03
C ASP A 68 -15.13 -5.42 -3.53
N MET A 69 -14.18 -4.90 -4.32
CA MET A 69 -14.33 -3.57 -4.93
C MET A 69 -15.51 -3.51 -5.90
N LEU A 70 -15.72 -4.55 -6.72
CA LEU A 70 -16.85 -4.62 -7.64
C LEU A 70 -18.19 -4.73 -6.89
N GLU A 71 -18.24 -5.45 -5.77
CA GLU A 71 -19.44 -5.61 -4.95
C GLU A 71 -19.80 -4.35 -4.16
N GLY A 72 -18.79 -3.75 -3.50
CA GLY A 72 -18.93 -2.49 -2.78
C GLY A 72 -19.28 -1.31 -3.70
N ARG A 73 -18.91 -1.41 -4.98
CA ARG A 73 -19.03 -0.36 -6.01
C ARG A 73 -18.10 0.83 -5.77
N ASP A 74 -17.04 0.63 -5.00
CA ASP A 74 -16.00 1.61 -4.73
C ASP A 74 -14.73 1.25 -5.50
N THR A 75 -14.07 2.26 -6.05
CA THR A 75 -12.75 2.09 -6.66
C THR A 75 -11.64 2.09 -5.60
N ALA A 76 -10.48 1.51 -5.92
CA ALA A 76 -9.32 1.55 -5.02
C ALA A 76 -8.93 2.99 -4.67
N GLU A 77 -9.08 3.92 -5.61
CA GLU A 77 -8.84 5.35 -5.41
C GLU A 77 -9.76 5.96 -4.37
N GLU A 78 -11.06 5.64 -4.42
CA GLU A 78 -12.07 6.13 -3.47
C GLU A 78 -11.80 5.60 -2.06
N LEU A 79 -11.49 4.30 -1.94
CA LEU A 79 -11.16 3.67 -0.66
C LEU A 79 -9.89 4.27 -0.05
N VAL A 80 -8.84 4.49 -0.85
CA VAL A 80 -7.61 5.13 -0.37
C VAL A 80 -7.86 6.60 -0.04
N ASP A 81 -8.67 7.32 -0.81
CA ASP A 81 -9.03 8.71 -0.55
C ASP A 81 -9.70 8.88 0.82
N ASP A 82 -10.63 8.00 1.18
CA ASP A 82 -11.33 8.05 2.47
C ASP A 82 -10.34 7.91 3.64
N GLU A 83 -9.37 7.01 3.51
CA GLU A 83 -8.33 6.85 4.53
C GLU A 83 -7.32 8.01 4.54
N LEU A 84 -7.02 8.62 3.39
CA LEU A 84 -6.20 9.82 3.31
C LEU A 84 -6.88 11.02 4.01
N VAL A 85 -8.21 11.15 3.88
CA VAL A 85 -8.99 12.15 4.62
C VAL A 85 -8.88 11.94 6.12
N ASN A 86 -9.00 10.68 6.59
CA ASN A 86 -8.87 10.34 8.02
C ASN A 86 -7.49 10.68 8.60
N LEU A 87 -6.45 10.70 7.76
CA LEU A 87 -5.07 11.01 8.15
C LEU A 87 -4.67 12.47 7.88
N ASP A 88 -5.63 13.36 7.59
CA ASP A 88 -5.40 14.77 7.26
C ASP A 88 -4.41 14.96 6.09
N PHE A 89 -4.35 14.01 5.16
CA PHE A 89 -3.45 14.10 4.01
C PHE A 89 -4.05 15.06 2.96
N PRO A 90 -3.29 16.07 2.47
CA PRO A 90 -3.86 17.20 1.75
C PRO A 90 -4.24 16.91 0.29
N ASN A 91 -3.77 15.78 -0.26
CA ASN A 91 -3.89 15.44 -1.67
C ASN A 91 -4.72 14.16 -1.86
N ARG A 92 -5.31 14.00 -3.04
CA ARG A 92 -6.14 12.84 -3.39
C ARG A 92 -5.31 11.72 -4.00
N CYS A 93 -5.69 10.48 -3.76
CA CYS A 93 -5.13 9.28 -4.37
C CYS A 93 -5.17 9.40 -5.91
N PRO A 94 -4.02 9.38 -6.59
CA PRO A 94 -3.99 9.23 -8.04
C PRO A 94 -4.46 7.83 -8.43
N GLN A 95 -4.70 7.64 -9.73
CA GLN A 95 -5.12 6.34 -10.26
C GLN A 95 -4.27 5.18 -9.73
N VAL A 96 -4.94 4.17 -9.16
CA VAL A 96 -4.37 2.90 -8.74
C VAL A 96 -4.38 1.99 -9.96
N LYS A 97 -3.20 1.73 -10.50
CA LYS A 97 -3.04 0.80 -11.62
C LYS A 97 -3.02 -0.62 -11.08
N HIS A 98 -3.85 -1.49 -11.65
CA HIS A 98 -3.79 -2.92 -11.43
C HIS A 98 -3.25 -3.64 -12.67
N TYR A 99 -2.24 -4.48 -12.49
CA TYR A 99 -1.63 -5.25 -13.57
C TYR A 99 -0.91 -6.48 -13.02
N ARG A 100 -0.50 -7.36 -13.93
CA ARG A 100 0.41 -8.47 -13.63
C ARG A 100 1.76 -8.17 -14.27
N ASP A 101 2.81 -8.16 -13.47
CA ASP A 101 4.16 -7.85 -13.95
C ASP A 101 4.82 -9.04 -14.68
N ASP A 102 6.03 -8.83 -15.20
CA ASP A 102 6.80 -9.86 -15.91
C ASP A 102 7.22 -11.03 -15.00
N ALA A 103 7.32 -10.79 -13.68
CA ALA A 103 7.57 -11.82 -12.68
C ALA A 103 6.29 -12.59 -12.29
N LYS A 104 5.15 -12.29 -12.94
CA LYS A 104 3.83 -12.88 -12.73
C LYS A 104 3.21 -12.53 -11.37
N VAL A 105 3.65 -11.44 -10.75
CA VAL A 105 3.09 -10.86 -9.52
C VAL A 105 1.96 -9.91 -9.89
N TYR A 106 0.85 -10.00 -9.16
CA TYR A 106 -0.27 -9.06 -9.25
C TYR A 106 0.05 -7.82 -8.42
N VAL A 107 -0.16 -6.65 -9.01
CA VAL A 107 0.29 -5.37 -8.45
C VAL A 107 -0.85 -4.36 -8.50
N PHE A 108 -1.17 -3.75 -7.36
CA PHE A 108 -1.97 -2.53 -7.26
C PHE A 108 -1.03 -1.38 -6.91
N ARG A 109 -0.84 -0.40 -7.79
CA ARG A 109 0.20 0.64 -7.63
C ARG A 109 -0.35 2.03 -7.86
N SER A 110 -0.03 2.94 -6.96
CA SER A 110 -0.30 4.37 -7.13
C SER A 110 0.93 5.23 -6.82
N ARG A 111 0.99 6.40 -7.46
CA ARG A 111 2.01 7.41 -7.18
C ARG A 111 1.63 8.16 -5.91
N VAL A 112 2.60 8.53 -5.08
CA VAL A 112 2.36 9.41 -3.92
C VAL A 112 2.31 10.87 -4.39
N PRO A 113 1.20 11.60 -4.18
CA PRO A 113 1.08 13.00 -4.56
C PRO A 113 1.63 13.89 -3.42
N LEU A 114 2.90 14.29 -3.56
CA LEU A 114 3.64 15.04 -2.53
C LEU A 114 3.64 16.55 -2.78
N GLU A 115 2.84 17.05 -3.73
CA GLU A 115 2.75 18.46 -4.04
C GLU A 115 2.36 19.26 -2.78
N GLY A 116 3.20 20.23 -2.39
CA GLY A 116 2.96 21.06 -1.20
C GLY A 116 3.32 20.42 0.15
N ILE A 117 3.83 19.19 0.16
CA ILE A 117 4.26 18.50 1.39
C ILE A 117 5.74 18.81 1.67
N ALA A 118 6.02 19.39 2.84
CA ALA A 118 7.36 19.81 3.22
C ALA A 118 8.29 18.63 3.59
N ASP A 119 7.74 17.63 4.29
CA ASP A 119 8.45 16.39 4.63
C ASP A 119 7.91 15.25 3.75
N GLU A 120 8.60 15.01 2.63
CA GLU A 120 8.24 13.93 1.69
C GLU A 120 8.23 12.55 2.38
N THR A 121 9.15 12.31 3.32
CA THR A 121 9.28 10.99 3.97
C THR A 121 8.07 10.72 4.87
N ALA A 122 7.67 11.71 5.66
CA ALA A 122 6.44 11.63 6.45
C ALA A 122 5.21 11.49 5.55
N GLY A 123 5.12 12.25 4.45
CA GLY A 123 4.03 12.16 3.49
C GLY A 123 3.90 10.77 2.85
N VAL A 124 5.01 10.16 2.45
CA VAL A 124 5.04 8.79 1.91
C VAL A 124 4.61 7.77 2.95
N ALA A 125 5.06 7.92 4.21
CA ALA A 125 4.62 7.05 5.29
C ALA A 125 3.11 7.15 5.54
N THR A 126 2.55 8.38 5.62
CA THR A 126 1.10 8.57 5.76
C THR A 126 0.34 7.93 4.61
N TYR A 127 0.81 8.11 3.36
CA TYR A 127 0.19 7.50 2.19
C TYR A 127 0.25 5.97 2.23
N LEU A 128 1.36 5.38 2.66
CA LEU A 128 1.48 3.93 2.89
C LEU A 128 0.43 3.44 3.88
N LEU A 129 0.21 4.18 4.99
CA LEU A 129 -0.75 3.78 6.03
C LEU A 129 -2.20 3.86 5.54
N ALA A 130 -2.54 4.88 4.75
CA ALA A 130 -3.86 4.96 4.10
C ALA A 130 -4.07 3.83 3.10
N PHE A 131 -3.05 3.55 2.28
CA PHE A 131 -3.09 2.47 1.29
C PHE A 131 -3.22 1.09 1.96
N GLU A 132 -2.51 0.87 3.07
CA GLU A 132 -2.66 -0.34 3.88
C GLU A 132 -4.05 -0.43 4.49
N ALA A 133 -4.54 0.63 5.12
CA ALA A 133 -5.86 0.64 5.77
C ALA A 133 -6.98 0.31 4.77
N ALA A 134 -6.94 0.89 3.56
CA ALA A 134 -7.92 0.63 2.51
C ALA A 134 -7.86 -0.83 2.04
N PHE A 135 -6.68 -1.33 1.66
CA PHE A 135 -6.55 -2.69 1.11
C PHE A 135 -6.66 -3.80 2.16
N ALA A 136 -6.35 -3.52 3.42
CA ALA A 136 -6.48 -4.51 4.49
C ALA A 136 -7.94 -4.92 4.74
N GLN A 137 -8.91 -4.10 4.33
CA GLN A 137 -10.34 -4.39 4.44
C GLN A 137 -10.91 -5.16 3.23
N LEU A 138 -10.09 -5.48 2.22
CA LEU A 138 -10.55 -6.06 0.96
C LEU A 138 -10.13 -7.52 0.81
N GLY A 139 -11.05 -8.33 0.30
CA GLY A 139 -10.85 -9.74 0.02
C GLY A 139 -10.30 -10.47 1.24
N ASP A 140 -9.42 -11.43 0.98
CA ASP A 140 -8.81 -12.23 2.04
C ASP A 140 -7.55 -11.57 2.65
N MET A 141 -7.48 -10.23 2.69
CA MET A 141 -6.36 -9.47 3.29
C MET A 141 -6.40 -9.42 4.82
N GLN A 142 -7.55 -9.73 5.42
CA GLN A 142 -7.70 -10.05 6.83
C GLN A 142 -8.39 -11.39 6.94
N GLU A 143 -7.97 -12.23 7.90
CA GLU A 143 -8.80 -13.36 8.30
C GLU A 143 -10.16 -12.80 8.74
N SER A 144 -11.23 -13.15 8.02
CA SER A 144 -12.59 -12.86 8.49
C SER A 144 -12.68 -13.45 9.90
N ALA A 145 -12.86 -12.60 10.91
CA ALA A 145 -13.05 -13.07 12.26
C ALA A 145 -14.23 -14.03 12.23
N ALA A 146 -13.95 -15.33 12.38
CA ALA A 146 -14.99 -16.33 12.50
C ALA A 146 -15.80 -15.98 13.75
N GLU A 147 -17.02 -15.49 13.56
CA GLU A 147 -18.03 -15.29 14.60
C GLU A 147 -18.45 -16.63 15.23
#